data_AF-A0A4Q8M8K7-F1
#
_entry.id   AF-A0A4Q8M8K7-F1
#
_cell.length_a   1.000
_cell.length_b   1.000
_cell.length_c   1.000
_cell.angle_alpha   90.00
_cell.angle_beta   90.00
_cell.angle_gamma   90.00
#
_symmetry.space_group_name_H-M   'P 1'
#
loop_
_entity.id
_entity.type
_entity.pdbx_description
1 polymer ?
#
loop_
_entity_poly.entity_id
_entity_poly.type
_entity_poly.pdbx_seq_one_letter_code
_entity_poly.pdbx_strand_id
1 'polypeptide(L)'
;MPHNEREGHYRWDSVTREHCLRRIRRLRDSYRLHWLVEQHTFNIGALDQLDDNELAALLRDVEKARECSDENIPFEDAGLIRSVAERLPSDEDYQS
;
A
#
# COMPACT_ATOMS: atom_id res chain seq x y z
N MET A 1 19.85 9.67 2.75
CA MET A 1 19.47 8.71 3.81
C MET A 1 19.67 7.31 3.25
N PRO A 2 20.45 6.42 3.87
CA PRO A 2 20.64 5.08 3.33
C PRO A 2 19.36 4.26 3.51
N HIS A 3 18.74 3.85 2.39
CA HIS A 3 17.67 2.87 2.39
C HIS A 3 18.22 1.53 2.91
N ASN A 4 17.63 1.05 4.00
CA ASN A 4 18.04 -0.18 4.67
C ASN A 4 17.45 -1.38 3.91
N GLU A 5 18.18 -1.87 2.91
CA GLU A 5 17.81 -3.02 2.08
C GLU A 5 17.97 -4.32 2.87
N ARG A 6 16.93 -4.68 3.62
CA ARG A 6 16.52 -6.09 3.70
C ARG A 6 15.37 -6.27 2.73
N GLU A 7 15.64 -6.19 1.43
CA GLU A 7 14.69 -6.60 0.40
C GLU A 7 14.58 -8.13 0.44
N GLY A 8 13.83 -8.62 1.42
CA GLY A 8 13.31 -9.98 1.34
C GLY A 8 12.30 -9.99 0.20
N HIS A 9 12.71 -10.43 -0.99
CA HIS A 9 11.79 -10.70 -2.08
C HIS A 9 10.84 -11.81 -1.62
N TYR A 10 9.61 -11.45 -1.31
CA TYR A 10 8.55 -12.40 -1.01
C TYR A 10 8.26 -13.17 -2.30
N ARG A 11 8.20 -14.50 -2.18
CA ARG A 11 7.65 -15.37 -3.20
C ARG A 11 6.57 -16.21 -2.53
N TRP A 12 5.34 -15.82 -2.70
CA TRP A 12 4.19 -16.47 -2.09
C TRP A 12 3.63 -17.56 -3.01
N ASP A 13 3.15 -18.64 -2.40
CA ASP A 13 2.26 -19.55 -3.12
C ASP A 13 0.88 -18.89 -3.36
N SER A 14 0.10 -19.49 -4.25
CA SER A 14 -1.22 -18.95 -4.63
C SER A 14 -2.20 -18.87 -3.44
N VAL A 15 -2.06 -19.76 -2.46
CA VAL A 15 -2.96 -19.80 -1.29
C VAL A 15 -2.67 -18.63 -0.35
N THR A 16 -1.38 -18.38 -0.09
CA THR A 16 -0.90 -17.26 0.72
C THR A 16 -1.26 -15.94 0.07
N ARG A 17 -1.02 -15.80 -1.23
CA ARG A 17 -1.37 -14.59 -1.98
C ARG A 17 -2.87 -14.31 -1.95
N GLU A 18 -3.72 -15.33 -2.19
CA GLU A 18 -5.17 -15.20 -2.13
C GLU A 18 -5.65 -14.85 -0.70
N HIS A 19 -5.01 -15.39 0.33
CA HIS A 19 -5.29 -15.01 1.72
C HIS A 19 -5.00 -13.52 1.96
N CYS A 20 -3.84 -13.02 1.53
CA CYS A 20 -3.47 -11.62 1.68
C CYS A 20 -4.46 -10.69 0.94
N LEU A 21 -4.83 -11.02 -0.30
CA LEU A 21 -5.82 -10.26 -1.08
C LEU A 21 -7.17 -10.18 -0.35
N ARG A 22 -7.68 -11.30 0.15
CA ARG A 22 -8.95 -11.33 0.93
C ARG A 22 -8.84 -10.51 2.21
N ARG A 23 -7.71 -10.58 2.91
CA ARG A 23 -7.48 -9.83 4.15
C ARG A 23 -7.46 -8.33 3.89
N ILE A 24 -6.72 -7.88 2.87
CA ILE A 24 -6.65 -6.47 2.45
C ILE A 24 -8.03 -5.95 2.08
N ARG A 25 -8.77 -6.67 1.22
CA ARG A 25 -10.13 -6.27 0.81
C ARG A 25 -11.07 -6.12 2.01
N ARG A 26 -11.04 -7.08 2.93
CA ARG A 26 -11.87 -7.03 4.15
C ARG A 26 -11.53 -5.81 5.02
N LEU A 27 -10.25 -5.57 5.29
CA LEU A 27 -9.83 -4.43 6.13
C LEU A 27 -10.12 -3.09 5.46
N ARG A 28 -9.88 -2.98 4.15
CA ARG A 28 -10.24 -1.82 3.34
C ARG A 28 -11.71 -1.47 3.52
N ASP A 29 -12.61 -2.45 3.43
CA ASP A 29 -14.04 -2.21 3.50
C ASP A 29 -14.49 -1.91 4.94
N SER A 30 -14.01 -2.66 5.93
CA SER A 30 -14.39 -2.47 7.34
C SER A 30 -13.91 -1.14 7.93
N TYR A 31 -12.72 -0.68 7.53
CA TYR A 31 -12.08 0.54 8.06
C TYR A 31 -12.10 1.71 7.06
N ARG A 32 -12.80 1.56 5.92
CA ARG A 32 -12.91 2.57 4.85
C ARG A 32 -11.55 3.03 4.29
N LEU A 33 -10.56 2.14 4.21
CA LEU A 33 -9.18 2.43 3.79
C LEU A 33 -8.97 2.36 2.26
N HIS A 34 -9.97 2.76 1.47
CA HIS A 34 -9.88 2.72 0.00
C HIS A 34 -8.73 3.59 -0.52
N TRP A 35 -8.56 4.77 0.08
CA TRP A 35 -7.48 5.71 -0.21
C TRP A 35 -6.09 5.06 -0.06
N LEU A 36 -5.89 4.19 0.92
CA LEU A 36 -4.59 3.55 1.16
C LEU A 36 -4.26 2.55 0.06
N VAL A 37 -5.27 1.80 -0.41
CA VAL A 37 -5.12 0.89 -1.56
C VAL A 37 -4.81 1.69 -2.82
N GLU A 38 -5.54 2.79 -3.07
CA GLU A 38 -5.32 3.65 -4.24
C GLU A 38 -3.89 4.21 -4.31
N GLN A 39 -3.31 4.61 -3.16
CA GLN A 39 -1.91 5.06 -3.09
C GLN A 39 -0.91 3.97 -3.51
N HIS A 40 -1.18 2.71 -3.16
CA HIS A 40 -0.32 1.58 -3.51
C HIS A 40 -0.51 1.12 -4.95
N THR A 41 -1.73 1.25 -5.48
CA THR A 41 -2.04 0.89 -6.87
C THR A 41 -1.89 2.07 -7.83
N PHE A 42 -1.22 3.16 -7.44
CA PHE A 42 -0.96 4.26 -8.35
C PHE A 42 -0.10 3.76 -9.52
N ASN A 43 -0.59 3.94 -10.76
CA ASN A 43 -0.08 3.36 -12.02
C ASN A 43 -0.28 1.84 -12.21
N ILE A 44 -1.09 1.20 -11.36
CA ILE A 44 -1.44 -0.23 -11.47
C ILE A 44 -2.96 -0.34 -11.61
N GLY A 45 -3.43 -1.15 -12.56
CA GLY A 45 -4.85 -1.22 -12.91
C GLY A 45 -5.72 -1.80 -11.80
N ALA A 46 -5.16 -2.69 -10.97
CA ALA A 46 -5.89 -3.31 -9.88
C ALA A 46 -4.96 -3.91 -8.80
N LEU A 47 -5.53 -4.11 -7.61
CA LEU A 47 -4.86 -4.69 -6.42
C LEU A 47 -4.20 -6.05 -6.70
N ASP A 48 -4.81 -6.88 -7.55
CA ASP A 48 -4.34 -8.22 -7.88
C ASP A 48 -3.11 -8.23 -8.80
N GLN A 49 -2.76 -7.08 -9.39
CA GLN A 49 -1.58 -6.89 -10.23
C GLN A 49 -0.34 -6.50 -9.43
N LEU A 50 -0.47 -6.15 -8.14
CA LEU A 50 0.68 -5.88 -7.26
C LEU A 50 1.55 -7.13 -7.14
N ASP A 51 2.87 -6.99 -7.21
CA ASP A 51 3.75 -8.11 -6.90
C ASP A 51 3.67 -8.52 -5.41
N ASP A 52 4.30 -9.63 -5.02
CA ASP A 52 4.24 -10.11 -3.64
C ASP A 52 4.87 -9.15 -2.62
N ASN A 53 5.87 -8.35 -3.03
CA ASN A 53 6.49 -7.34 -2.16
C ASN A 53 5.59 -6.14 -1.96
N GLU A 54 5.01 -5.63 -3.04
CA GLU A 54 4.04 -4.55 -3.03
C GLU A 54 2.79 -4.95 -2.22
N LEU A 55 2.31 -6.18 -2.41
CA LEU A 55 1.18 -6.72 -1.66
C LEU A 55 1.51 -6.90 -0.17
N ALA A 56 2.73 -7.31 0.16
CA ALA A 56 3.22 -7.36 1.54
C ALA A 56 3.32 -5.98 2.18
N ALA A 57 3.80 -4.98 1.45
CA ALA A 57 3.87 -3.60 1.92
C ALA A 57 2.46 -3.05 2.19
N LEU A 58 1.54 -3.23 1.24
CA LEU A 58 0.14 -2.82 1.41
C LEU A 58 -0.52 -3.53 2.59
N LEU A 59 -0.31 -4.83 2.77
CA LEU A 59 -0.87 -5.56 3.92
C LEU A 59 -0.40 -4.97 5.25
N ARG A 60 0.89 -4.66 5.38
CA ARG A 60 1.44 -4.03 6.59
C ARG A 60 0.80 -2.67 6.85
N ASP A 61 0.69 -1.83 5.82
CA ASP A 61 0.11 -0.50 5.94
C ASP A 61 -1.38 -0.57 6.33
N VAL A 62 -2.13 -1.51 5.76
CA VAL A 62 -3.56 -1.70 6.08
C VAL A 62 -3.77 -2.23 7.50
N GLU A 63 -2.93 -3.15 7.98
CA GLU A 63 -2.97 -3.59 9.39
C GLU A 63 -2.55 -2.46 10.34
N LYS A 64 -1.56 -1.65 9.98
CA LYS A 64 -1.18 -0.47 10.77
C LYS A 64 -2.31 0.56 10.82
N ALA A 65 -2.98 0.83 9.69
CA ALA A 65 -4.12 1.73 9.64
C ALA A 65 -5.30 1.24 10.50
N ARG A 66 -5.51 -0.09 10.55
CA ARG A 66 -6.48 -0.73 11.45
C ARG A 66 -6.15 -0.41 12.91
N GLU A 67 -4.90 -0.62 13.33
CA GLU A 67 -4.43 -0.34 14.69
C GLU A 67 -4.59 1.14 15.04
N CYS A 68 -4.18 2.05 14.16
CA CYS A 68 -4.37 3.48 14.37
C CYS A 68 -5.84 3.87 14.51
N SER A 69 -6.74 3.24 13.75
CA SER A 69 -8.19 3.48 13.87
C SER A 69 -8.72 3.04 15.23
N ASP A 70 -8.29 1.87 15.72
CA ASP A 70 -8.71 1.33 17.01
C ASP A 70 -8.14 2.18 18.18
N GLU A 71 -6.95 2.75 18.01
CA GLU A 71 -6.24 3.56 19.01
C GLU A 71 -6.52 5.07 18.91
N ASN A 72 -7.34 5.52 17.95
CA ASN A 72 -7.58 6.95 17.63
C ASN A 72 -6.29 7.74 17.33
N ILE A 73 -5.34 7.11 16.65
CA ILE A 73 -4.10 7.75 16.18
C ILE A 73 -4.33 8.28 14.75
N PRO A 74 -4.00 9.56 14.47
CA PRO A 74 -4.05 10.10 13.11
C PRO A 74 -3.15 9.33 12.14
N PHE A 75 -3.60 9.14 10.89
CA PHE A 75 -2.85 8.38 9.89
C PHE A 75 -1.61 9.12 9.37
N GLU A 76 -1.62 10.44 9.45
CA GLU A 76 -0.49 11.33 9.17
C GLU A 76 0.67 11.03 10.11
N ASP A 77 0.39 10.94 11.42
CA ASP A 77 1.39 10.64 12.45
C ASP A 77 1.95 9.22 12.30
N ALA A 78 1.16 8.31 11.75
CA ALA A 78 1.57 6.95 11.42
C ALA A 78 2.36 6.85 10.10
N GLY A 79 2.50 7.94 9.34
CA GLY A 79 3.19 7.95 8.05
C GLY A 79 2.48 7.14 6.95
N LEU A 80 1.16 6.96 7.05
CA LEU A 80 0.37 6.19 6.09
C LEU A 80 -0.13 7.02 4.91
N ILE A 81 -0.28 8.33 5.11
CA ILE A 81 -0.70 9.26 4.07
C ILE A 81 0.52 9.71 3.28
N ARG A 82 0.47 9.49 1.97
CA ARG A 82 1.52 9.88 1.01
C ARG A 82 0.89 10.74 -0.07
N SER A 83 1.58 11.81 -0.46
CA SER A 83 1.11 12.65 -1.56
C SER A 83 1.27 11.89 -2.87
N VAL A 84 0.14 11.53 -3.50
CA VAL A 84 0.15 10.94 -4.84
C VAL A 84 0.59 11.97 -5.89
N ALA A 85 0.40 13.26 -5.62
CA ALA A 85 0.85 14.34 -6.49
C ALA A 85 2.37 14.33 -6.70
N GLU A 86 3.14 13.86 -5.71
CA GLU A 86 4.60 13.70 -5.81
C GLU A 86 5.00 12.59 -6.79
N ARG A 87 4.07 11.71 -7.20
CA ARG A 87 4.30 10.61 -8.15
C ARG A 87 3.83 10.93 -9.55
N LEU A 88 3.16 12.07 -9.76
CA LEU A 88 2.78 12.51 -11.10
C LEU A 88 4.01 13.04 -11.84
N PRO A 89 4.16 12.75 -13.14
CA PRO A 89 5.18 13.39 -13.96
C PRO A 89 4.97 14.91 -13.91
N SER A 90 6.07 15.63 -13.72
CA SER A 90 6.05 17.09 -13.71
C SER A 90 5.87 17.61 -15.14
N ASP A 91 5.36 18.84 -15.30
CA ASP A 91 5.23 19.46 -16.62
C ASP A 91 6.58 19.55 -17.39
N GLU A 92 7.71 19.44 -16.67
CA GLU A 92 9.07 19.41 -17.22
C GLU A 92 9.42 18.09 -17.93
N ASP A 93 8.73 16.99 -17.60
CA ASP A 93 8.98 15.65 -18.18
C ASP A 93 8.36 15.46 -19.59
N TYR A 94 7.49 16.38 -20.03
CA TYR A 94 6.77 16.31 -21.31
C TYR A 94 7.44 17.10 -22.45
N GLN A 95 8.64 17.65 -22.26
CA GLN A 95 9.35 18.45 -23.28
C GLN A 95 10.44 17.70 -24.09
N SER A 96 10.44 16.36 -24.12
CA SER A 96 11.33 15.56 -25.00
C SER A 96 10.70 15.17 -26.33
#